data_AF-A0A853CMQ8-F1
#
_entry.id   AF-A0A853CMQ8-F1
#
_cell.length_a   1.000
_cell.length_b   1.000
_cell.length_c   1.000
_cell.angle_alpha   90.00
_cell.angle_beta   90.00
_cell.angle_gamma   90.00
#
_symmetry.space_group_name_H-M   'P 1'
#
loop_
_entity.id
_entity.type
_entity.pdbx_description
1 polymer ?
#
loop_
_entity_poly.entity_id
_entity_poly.type
_entity_poly.pdbx_seq_one_letter_code
_entity_poly.pdbx_strand_id
1 'polypeptide(L)'
;MSHLMPELLSTWSWRLERVRNGRTVLTKGQAASARTDLLHDRSAHPADYSGYEEEYATALDALGVLAQQANRSDDLLSVLRAERRSQDQPARERYATAPDSAGAQRTSLAAEHDRVPTGLPEALDQWVHRLIRYRSGAKIIAPIEAARAEIRLRNEADLNPGAYRNATAAPYFGRVMRELGEIATAQRPGVHISRRGLHRGLTDDSFL
;
A
#
# COMPACT_ATOMS: atom_id res chain seq x y z
N MET A 1 -6.05 28.77 30.70
CA MET A 1 -6.61 28.89 29.35
C MET A 1 -6.12 27.68 28.58
N SER A 2 -7.02 26.84 28.06
CA SER A 2 -6.62 25.68 27.26
C SER A 2 -5.93 26.22 26.00
N HIS A 3 -4.60 26.07 25.91
CA HIS A 3 -3.92 26.37 24.67
C HIS A 3 -4.46 25.39 23.62
N LEU A 4 -4.99 25.93 22.53
CA LEU A 4 -5.35 25.14 21.36
C LEU A 4 -4.08 24.99 20.52
N MET A 5 -3.92 23.81 19.94
CA MET A 5 -2.81 23.48 19.05
C MET A 5 -2.71 24.51 17.91
N PRO A 6 -1.50 25.00 17.56
CA PRO A 6 -1.29 25.93 16.46
C PRO A 6 -2.00 25.45 15.18
N GLU A 7 -2.68 26.35 14.47
CA GLU A 7 -3.53 25.97 13.32
C GLU A 7 -2.76 25.25 12.21
N LEU A 8 -1.54 25.71 11.92
CA LEU A 8 -0.71 25.09 10.90
C LEU A 8 -0.32 23.66 11.31
N LEU A 9 0.05 23.48 12.59
CA LEU A 9 0.39 22.16 13.12
C LEU A 9 -0.81 21.23 13.13
N SER A 10 -1.99 21.69 13.58
CA SER A 10 -3.21 20.87 13.60
C SER A 10 -3.65 20.44 12.21
N THR A 11 -3.55 21.35 11.23
CA THR A 11 -3.82 21.07 9.81
C THR A 11 -2.89 19.98 9.27
N TRP A 12 -1.58 20.09 9.55
CA TRP A 12 -0.61 19.12 9.06
C TRP A 12 -0.70 17.78 9.78
N SER A 13 -0.95 17.74 11.08
CA SER A 13 -1.20 16.49 11.80
C SER A 13 -2.40 15.73 11.23
N TRP A 14 -3.52 16.43 10.95
CA TRP A 14 -4.67 15.82 10.28
C TRP A 14 -4.34 15.33 8.86
N ARG A 15 -3.59 16.12 8.09
CA ARG A 15 -3.25 15.79 6.71
C ARG A 15 -2.27 14.62 6.62
N LEU A 16 -1.27 14.57 7.50
CA LEU A 16 -0.33 13.47 7.61
C LEU A 16 -1.03 12.17 8.02
N GLU A 17 -2.01 12.24 8.92
CA GLU A 17 -2.82 11.07 9.26
C GLU A 17 -3.59 10.53 8.05
N ARG A 18 -4.09 11.42 7.17
CA ARG A 18 -4.70 10.98 5.90
C ARG A 18 -3.69 10.40 4.92
N VAL A 19 -2.46 10.92 4.88
CA VAL A 19 -1.36 10.35 4.07
C VAL A 19 -0.97 8.97 4.57
N ARG A 20 -0.84 8.78 5.89
CA ARG A 20 -0.61 7.49 6.54
C ARG A 20 -1.69 6.48 6.17
N ASN A 21 -2.94 6.90 6.19
CA ASN A 21 -4.09 6.07 5.80
C ASN A 21 -4.25 5.87 4.28
N GLY A 22 -3.40 6.49 3.46
CA GLY A 22 -3.48 6.44 2.00
C GLY A 22 -4.71 7.13 1.41
N ARG A 23 -5.37 8.02 2.16
CA ARG A 23 -6.52 8.82 1.71
C ARG A 23 -6.10 10.03 0.89
N THR A 24 -4.90 10.54 1.13
CA THR A 24 -4.30 11.67 0.40
C THR A 24 -2.84 11.40 0.12
N VAL A 25 -2.28 12.09 -0.87
CA VAL A 25 -0.85 11.99 -1.21
C VAL A 25 -0.24 13.39 -1.19
N LEU A 26 1.01 13.49 -0.75
CA LEU A 26 1.81 14.69 -0.86
C LEU A 26 2.91 14.46 -1.88
N THR A 27 3.12 15.43 -2.77
CA THR A 27 4.32 15.43 -3.61
C THR A 27 5.55 15.77 -2.76
N LYS A 28 6.74 15.42 -3.24
CA LYS A 28 8.02 15.82 -2.64
C LYS A 28 8.08 17.33 -2.37
N GLY A 29 7.68 18.13 -3.37
CA GLY A 29 7.65 19.59 -3.25
C GLY A 29 6.66 20.05 -2.18
N GLN A 30 5.45 19.47 -2.14
CA GLN A 30 4.46 19.79 -1.11
C GLN A 30 4.94 19.45 0.29
N ALA A 31 5.59 18.28 0.47
CA ALA A 31 6.13 17.88 1.77
C ALA A 31 7.32 18.76 2.20
N ALA A 32 8.20 19.13 1.27
CA ALA A 32 9.33 20.02 1.54
C ALA A 32 8.90 21.45 1.88
N SER A 33 7.93 22.00 1.13
CA SER A 33 7.33 23.30 1.43
C SER A 33 6.63 23.28 2.78
N ALA A 34 5.77 22.29 3.03
CA ALA A 34 5.08 22.13 4.32
C ALA A 34 6.03 22.06 5.52
N ARG A 35 7.16 21.35 5.37
CA ARG A 35 8.19 21.29 6.40
C ARG A 35 8.82 22.65 6.65
N THR A 36 9.09 23.40 5.59
CA THR A 36 9.65 24.76 5.68
C THR A 36 8.65 25.72 6.33
N ASP A 37 7.37 25.62 5.98
CA ASP A 37 6.29 26.44 6.53
C ASP A 37 6.13 26.19 8.04
N LEU A 38 6.15 24.93 8.49
CA LEU A 38 6.11 24.59 9.93
C LEU A 38 7.34 25.03 10.70
N LEU A 39 8.54 24.95 10.09
CA LEU A 39 9.77 25.46 10.70
C LEU A 39 9.68 26.99 10.87
N HIS A 40 9.22 27.68 9.84
CA HIS A 40 9.05 29.13 9.86
C HIS A 40 7.99 29.55 10.89
N ASP A 41 6.83 28.89 10.93
CA ASP A 41 5.74 29.19 11.86
C ASP A 41 6.14 29.02 13.33
N ARG A 42 6.84 27.91 13.66
CA ARG A 42 7.41 27.70 15.01
C ARG A 42 8.40 28.79 15.40
N SER A 43 9.20 29.25 14.43
CA SER A 43 10.20 30.29 14.68
C SER A 43 9.57 31.67 14.90
N ALA A 44 8.46 31.96 14.20
CA ALA A 44 7.71 33.20 14.34
C ALA A 44 6.84 33.23 15.61
N HIS A 45 6.31 32.07 16.03
CA HIS A 45 5.36 31.95 17.13
C HIS A 45 5.82 30.95 18.19
N PRO A 46 6.94 31.18 18.88
CA PRO A 46 7.54 30.11 19.66
C PRO A 46 6.79 29.73 20.95
N ALA A 47 5.97 30.63 21.49
CA ALA A 47 5.16 30.34 22.68
C ALA A 47 3.96 29.44 22.36
N ASP A 48 3.40 29.52 21.15
CA ASP A 48 2.16 28.82 20.78
C ASP A 48 2.37 27.31 20.62
N TYR A 49 3.61 26.90 20.38
CA TYR A 49 4.03 25.51 20.27
C TYR A 49 4.52 24.93 21.60
N SER A 50 4.48 25.70 22.69
CA SER A 50 4.81 25.17 24.01
C SER A 50 3.77 24.14 24.46
N GLY A 51 4.21 22.93 24.76
CA GLY A 51 3.33 21.79 25.06
C GLY A 51 2.89 20.97 23.84
N TYR A 52 3.40 21.28 22.64
CA TYR A 52 3.16 20.52 21.40
C TYR A 52 4.46 20.09 20.70
N GLU A 53 5.56 20.00 21.46
CA GLU A 53 6.89 19.72 20.92
C GLU A 53 6.99 18.32 20.29
N GLU A 54 6.26 17.35 20.83
CA GLU A 54 6.24 15.98 20.33
C GLU A 54 5.47 15.87 19.00
N GLU A 55 4.28 16.48 18.91
CA GLU A 55 3.48 16.55 17.69
C GLU A 55 4.22 17.33 16.61
N TYR A 56 4.89 18.42 16.99
CA TYR A 56 5.73 19.20 16.10
C TYR A 56 6.90 18.38 15.53
N ALA A 57 7.66 17.69 16.39
CA ALA A 57 8.76 16.83 15.96
C ALA A 57 8.27 15.69 15.05
N THR A 58 7.17 15.04 15.41
CA THR A 58 6.54 13.97 14.64
C THR A 58 6.11 14.45 13.26
N ALA A 59 5.49 15.64 13.17
CA ALA A 59 5.07 16.22 11.91
C ALA A 59 6.27 16.56 11.00
N LEU A 60 7.33 17.14 11.57
CA LEU A 60 8.55 17.46 10.81
C LEU A 60 9.27 16.22 10.29
N ASP A 61 9.34 15.15 11.08
CA ASP A 61 9.96 13.90 10.66
C ASP A 61 9.18 13.24 9.53
N ALA A 62 7.86 13.11 9.69
CA ALA A 62 6.98 12.57 8.66
C ALA A 62 7.07 13.36 7.34
N LEU A 63 7.08 14.70 7.40
CA LEU A 63 7.27 15.54 6.22
C LEU A 63 8.68 15.41 5.63
N GLY A 64 9.71 15.22 6.47
CA GLY A 64 11.09 14.98 6.05
C GLY A 64 11.21 13.68 5.24
N VAL A 65 10.64 12.59 5.75
CA VAL A 65 10.58 11.30 5.07
C VAL A 65 9.84 11.41 3.73
N LEU A 66 8.67 12.07 3.70
CA LEU A 66 7.90 12.27 2.47
C LEU A 66 8.61 13.17 1.46
N ALA A 67 9.36 14.18 1.91
CA ALA A 67 10.16 15.05 1.05
C ALA A 67 11.39 14.35 0.47
N GLN A 68 11.87 13.27 1.09
CA GLN A 68 13.01 12.50 0.60
C GLN A 68 12.60 11.32 -0.29
N GLN A 69 11.32 10.95 -0.33
CA GLN A 69 10.84 9.90 -1.23
C GLN A 69 11.12 10.25 -2.70
N ALA A 70 11.77 9.33 -3.41
CA ALA A 70 11.96 9.41 -4.86
C ALA A 70 10.59 9.37 -5.56
N ASN A 71 10.40 10.26 -6.55
CA ASN A 71 9.14 10.53 -7.26
C ASN A 71 8.33 9.26 -7.60
N ARG A 72 7.34 8.94 -6.75
CA ARG A 72 6.24 7.99 -7.01
C ARG A 72 4.91 8.69 -7.33
N SER A 73 4.91 10.02 -7.37
CA SER A 73 3.73 10.82 -7.69
C SER A 73 3.14 10.47 -9.05
N ASP A 74 3.97 10.10 -10.03
CA ASP A 74 3.50 9.78 -11.38
C ASP A 74 2.76 8.44 -11.44
N ASP A 75 3.26 7.40 -10.75
CA ASP A 75 2.56 6.10 -10.64
C ASP A 75 1.25 6.25 -9.87
N LEU A 76 1.23 7.03 -8.79
CA LEU A 76 0.04 7.26 -7.96
C LEU A 76 -1.01 8.14 -8.63
N LEU A 77 -0.58 9.20 -9.33
CA LEU A 77 -1.46 10.01 -10.18
C LEU A 77 -1.99 9.19 -11.35
N SER A 78 -1.21 8.24 -11.89
CA SER A 78 -1.69 7.32 -12.91
C SER A 78 -2.81 6.41 -12.38
N VAL A 79 -2.66 5.92 -11.14
CA VAL A 79 -3.65 5.06 -10.44
C VAL A 79 -4.92 5.85 -10.11
N LEU A 80 -4.81 7.08 -9.59
CA LEU A 80 -5.96 7.95 -9.30
C LEU A 80 -6.65 8.45 -10.59
N ARG A 81 -5.91 8.72 -11.66
CA ARG A 81 -6.47 9.04 -12.99
C ARG A 81 -7.16 7.84 -13.63
N ALA A 82 -6.65 6.62 -13.41
CA ALA A 82 -7.32 5.40 -13.84
C ALA A 82 -8.63 5.18 -13.07
N GLU A 83 -8.64 5.46 -11.76
CA GLU A 83 -9.86 5.41 -10.94
C GLU A 83 -10.92 6.41 -11.42
N ARG A 84 -10.56 7.67 -11.66
CA ARG A 84 -11.49 8.70 -12.16
C ARG A 84 -12.11 8.28 -13.51
N ARG A 85 -11.30 7.78 -14.43
CA ARG A 85 -11.79 7.24 -15.72
C ARG A 85 -12.69 6.02 -15.55
N SER A 86 -12.40 5.16 -14.58
CA SER A 86 -13.23 3.98 -14.31
C SER A 86 -14.59 4.36 -13.73
N GLN A 87 -14.68 5.42 -12.91
CA GLN A 87 -15.93 5.93 -12.34
C GLN A 87 -16.87 6.52 -13.40
N ASP A 88 -16.32 7.09 -14.48
CA ASP A 88 -17.09 7.62 -15.62
C ASP A 88 -17.57 6.52 -16.60
N GLN A 89 -17.14 5.27 -16.41
CA GLN A 89 -17.50 4.15 -17.28
C GLN A 89 -18.71 3.39 -16.71
N PRO A 90 -19.78 3.15 -17.50
CA PRO A 90 -20.96 2.42 -17.03
C PRO A 90 -20.55 1.02 -16.53
N ALA A 91 -21.15 0.60 -15.42
CA ALA A 91 -20.74 -0.52 -14.56
C ALA A 91 -20.83 -1.93 -15.18
N ARG A 92 -20.80 -2.09 -16.50
CA ARG A 92 -21.09 -3.36 -17.19
C ARG A 92 -19.90 -4.22 -17.61
N GLU A 93 -18.66 -3.80 -17.39
CA GLU A 93 -17.48 -4.61 -17.73
C GLU A 93 -16.42 -4.68 -16.60
N ARG A 94 -16.83 -4.49 -15.34
CA ARG A 94 -15.88 -4.61 -14.19
C ARG A 94 -15.73 -6.03 -13.63
N TYR A 95 -16.41 -7.01 -14.22
CA TYR A 95 -16.38 -8.41 -13.77
C TYR A 95 -16.09 -9.36 -14.94
N ALA A 96 -14.95 -9.18 -15.60
CA ALA A 96 -14.43 -10.21 -16.47
C ALA A 96 -12.98 -10.51 -16.08
N THR A 97 -12.76 -11.77 -15.74
CA THR A 97 -11.47 -12.43 -15.45
C THR A 97 -10.87 -12.17 -14.06
N ALA A 98 -11.36 -12.96 -13.09
CA ALA A 98 -10.45 -13.47 -12.07
C ALA A 98 -9.29 -14.18 -12.80
N PRO A 99 -8.02 -13.97 -12.39
CA PRO A 99 -6.96 -14.82 -12.90
C PRO A 99 -7.24 -16.24 -12.44
N ASP A 100 -7.42 -17.15 -13.40
CA ASP A 100 -7.36 -18.58 -13.15
C ASP A 100 -5.99 -18.86 -12.51
N SER A 101 -5.99 -18.98 -11.19
CA SER A 101 -4.83 -19.42 -10.41
C SER A 101 -4.68 -20.93 -10.57
N ALA A 102 -4.64 -21.41 -11.81
CA ALA A 102 -4.42 -22.80 -12.16
C ALA A 102 -2.92 -23.08 -12.08
N GLY A 103 -2.45 -23.48 -10.90
CA GLY A 103 -1.10 -24.04 -10.75
C GLY A 103 -0.42 -23.89 -9.39
N ALA A 104 -0.96 -23.12 -8.45
CA ALA A 104 -0.40 -23.11 -7.10
C ALA A 104 -0.80 -24.39 -6.36
N GLN A 105 0.18 -25.16 -5.86
CA GLN A 105 -0.06 -26.27 -4.94
C GLN A 105 -1.02 -25.78 -3.85
N ARG A 106 -2.20 -26.41 -3.74
CA ARG A 106 -3.23 -26.04 -2.77
C ARG A 106 -2.77 -26.46 -1.37
N THR A 107 -1.88 -25.69 -0.77
CA THR A 107 -1.62 -25.73 0.67
C THR A 107 -2.94 -25.40 1.37
N SER A 108 -3.28 -26.10 2.45
CA SER A 108 -4.54 -25.82 3.15
C SER A 108 -4.51 -24.39 3.69
N LEU A 109 -5.61 -23.67 3.49
CA LEU A 109 -5.79 -22.28 3.94
C LEU A 109 -5.48 -22.14 5.44
N ALA A 110 -5.92 -23.11 6.23
CA ALA A 110 -5.64 -23.20 7.67
C ALA A 110 -4.14 -23.30 7.96
N ALA A 111 -3.40 -24.16 7.27
CA ALA A 111 -1.96 -24.29 7.48
C ALA A 111 -1.15 -23.06 7.03
N GLU A 112 -1.65 -22.27 6.08
CA GLU A 112 -1.04 -20.98 5.75
C GLU A 112 -1.30 -19.92 6.83
N HIS A 113 -2.51 -19.89 7.41
CA HIS A 113 -2.85 -18.99 8.52
C HIS A 113 -2.06 -19.31 9.79
N ASP A 114 -1.94 -20.58 10.15
CA ASP A 114 -1.25 -21.01 11.37
C ASP A 114 0.27 -20.71 11.35
N ARG A 115 0.85 -20.48 10.16
CA ARG A 115 2.27 -20.12 9.96
C ARG A 115 2.53 -18.62 10.04
N VAL A 116 1.50 -17.79 10.24
CA VAL A 116 1.68 -16.35 10.40
C VAL A 116 2.11 -16.06 11.84
N PRO A 117 3.27 -15.43 12.06
CA PRO A 117 3.74 -15.11 13.40
C PRO A 117 2.87 -14.03 14.04
N THR A 118 2.64 -14.16 15.34
CA THR A 118 2.02 -13.10 16.15
C THR A 118 2.98 -11.91 16.31
N GLY A 119 2.45 -10.68 16.32
CA GLY A 119 3.25 -9.47 16.52
C GLY A 119 3.68 -8.75 15.23
N LEU A 120 3.07 -9.09 14.09
CA LEU A 120 3.17 -8.27 12.89
C LEU A 120 2.46 -6.91 13.09
N PRO A 121 2.94 -5.84 12.43
CA PRO A 121 2.17 -4.60 12.33
C PRO A 121 0.76 -4.88 11.79
N GLU A 122 -0.26 -4.27 12.39
CA GLU A 122 -1.66 -4.62 12.15
C GLU A 122 -2.03 -4.58 10.65
N ALA A 123 -1.63 -3.51 9.95
CA ALA A 123 -1.90 -3.40 8.53
C ALA A 123 -1.23 -4.50 7.70
N LEU A 124 0.01 -4.89 8.08
CA LEU A 124 0.72 -5.98 7.41
C LEU A 124 0.01 -7.31 7.66
N ASP A 125 -0.38 -7.58 8.90
CA ASP A 125 -1.08 -8.80 9.29
C ASP A 125 -2.40 -8.97 8.50
N GLN A 126 -3.21 -7.90 8.43
CA GLN A 126 -4.46 -7.90 7.68
C GLN A 126 -4.24 -8.26 6.20
N TRP A 127 -3.18 -7.73 5.57
CA TRP A 127 -2.88 -7.99 4.17
C TRP A 127 -2.29 -9.38 3.93
N VAL A 128 -1.49 -9.92 4.85
CA VAL A 128 -1.06 -11.32 4.80
C VAL A 128 -2.28 -12.24 4.76
N HIS A 129 -3.23 -12.04 5.68
CA HIS A 129 -4.46 -12.82 5.77
C HIS A 129 -5.39 -12.65 4.56
N ARG A 130 -5.42 -11.45 3.97
CA ARG A 130 -6.23 -11.17 2.78
C ARG A 130 -5.63 -11.80 1.53
N LEU A 131 -4.30 -11.79 1.38
CA LEU A 131 -3.59 -12.43 0.27
C LEU A 131 -3.63 -13.95 0.36
N ILE A 132 -3.56 -14.55 1.56
CA ILE A 132 -3.79 -15.98 1.77
C ILE A 132 -5.17 -16.39 1.19
N ARG A 133 -6.23 -15.64 1.53
CA ARG A 133 -7.59 -15.87 1.00
C ARG A 133 -7.72 -15.56 -0.50
N TYR A 134 -6.93 -14.61 -1.03
CA TYR A 134 -6.90 -14.33 -2.46
C TYR A 134 -6.29 -15.50 -3.25
N ARG A 135 -5.16 -16.05 -2.79
CA ARG A 135 -4.52 -17.22 -3.41
C ARG A 135 -5.40 -18.46 -3.38
N SER A 136 -6.25 -18.61 -2.36
CA SER A 136 -7.21 -19.72 -2.28
C SER A 136 -8.47 -19.51 -3.11
N GLY A 137 -8.62 -18.36 -3.78
CA GLY A 137 -9.84 -17.99 -4.51
C GLY A 137 -11.02 -17.58 -3.62
N ALA A 138 -10.83 -17.49 -2.30
CA ALA A 138 -11.88 -17.10 -1.35
C ALA A 138 -12.10 -15.58 -1.28
N LYS A 139 -11.14 -14.79 -1.78
CA LYS A 139 -11.23 -13.33 -1.84
C LYS A 139 -10.81 -12.83 -3.21
N ILE A 140 -11.56 -11.87 -3.75
CA ILE A 140 -11.14 -11.10 -4.93
C ILE A 140 -10.52 -9.78 -4.45
N ILE A 141 -9.38 -9.42 -5.01
CA ILE A 141 -8.70 -8.14 -4.79
C ILE A 141 -8.63 -7.43 -6.14
N ALA A 142 -9.24 -6.24 -6.24
CA ALA A 142 -9.16 -5.45 -7.46
C ALA A 142 -7.76 -4.83 -7.61
N PRO A 143 -7.23 -4.64 -8.83
CA PRO A 143 -5.92 -4.03 -9.05
C PRO A 143 -5.76 -2.65 -8.42
N ILE A 144 -6.80 -1.82 -8.45
CA ILE A 144 -6.83 -0.51 -7.78
C ILE A 144 -6.75 -0.63 -6.25
N GLU A 145 -7.37 -1.66 -5.67
CA GLU A 145 -7.31 -1.95 -4.25
C GLU A 145 -5.90 -2.40 -3.85
N ALA A 146 -5.29 -3.28 -4.65
CA ALA A 146 -3.93 -3.73 -4.45
C ALA A 146 -2.92 -2.59 -4.55
N ALA A 147 -3.05 -1.70 -5.53
CA ALA A 147 -2.21 -0.52 -5.66
C ALA A 147 -2.30 0.37 -4.41
N ARG A 148 -3.51 0.66 -3.93
CA ARG A 148 -3.74 1.47 -2.71
C ARG A 148 -3.17 0.81 -1.46
N ALA A 149 -3.34 -0.50 -1.33
CA ALA A 149 -2.78 -1.29 -0.25
C ALA A 149 -1.26 -1.25 -0.23
N GLU A 150 -0.65 -1.41 -1.40
CA GLU A 150 0.79 -1.35 -1.60
C GLU A 150 1.33 0.00 -1.12
N ILE A 151 0.70 1.09 -1.55
CA ILE A 151 1.07 2.46 -1.15
C ILE A 151 0.94 2.64 0.36
N ARG A 152 -0.18 2.21 0.95
CA ARG A 152 -0.42 2.34 2.39
C ARG A 152 0.67 1.63 3.19
N LEU A 153 0.96 0.36 2.85
CA LEU A 153 1.97 -0.42 3.54
C LEU A 153 3.38 0.16 3.40
N ARG A 154 3.75 0.68 2.23
CA ARG A 154 5.03 1.40 2.07
C ARG A 154 5.09 2.64 2.94
N ASN A 155 4.04 3.47 2.92
CA ASN A 155 4.00 4.68 3.74
C ASN A 155 4.13 4.36 5.23
N GLU A 156 3.44 3.32 5.69
CA GLU A 156 3.51 2.90 7.08
C GLU A 156 4.88 2.35 7.47
N ALA A 157 5.52 1.58 6.58
CA ALA A 157 6.89 1.10 6.77
C ALA A 157 7.93 2.22 6.75
N ASP A 158 7.71 3.26 5.95
CA ASP A 158 8.58 4.44 5.88
C ASP A 158 8.41 5.31 7.15
N LEU A 159 7.19 5.43 7.67
CA LEU A 159 6.91 6.16 8.92
C LEU A 159 7.36 5.40 10.17
N ASN A 160 7.31 4.05 10.14
CA ASN A 160 7.68 3.20 11.28
C ASN A 160 8.72 2.14 10.87
N PRO A 161 9.95 2.51 10.49
CA PRO A 161 10.92 1.58 9.92
C PRO A 161 11.28 0.41 10.86
N GLY A 162 11.33 0.64 12.17
CA GLY A 162 11.61 -0.42 13.16
C GLY A 162 10.54 -1.52 13.20
N ALA A 163 9.28 -1.17 12.95
CA ALA A 163 8.17 -2.13 12.96
C ALA A 163 8.16 -3.05 11.73
N TYR A 164 8.77 -2.61 10.61
CA TYR A 164 8.74 -3.32 9.33
C TYR A 164 10.10 -3.91 8.89
N ARG A 165 11.21 -3.43 9.46
CA ARG A 165 12.58 -3.91 9.15
C ARG A 165 13.11 -4.97 10.12
N ASN A 166 12.34 -5.35 11.14
CA ASN A 166 12.73 -6.42 12.05
C ASN A 166 12.65 -7.80 11.37
N ALA A 167 13.35 -8.79 11.95
CA ALA A 167 13.48 -10.14 11.39
C ALA A 167 12.13 -10.85 11.17
N THR A 168 11.11 -10.53 11.97
CA THR A 168 9.78 -11.14 11.89
C THR A 168 8.95 -10.53 10.76
N ALA A 169 8.89 -9.21 10.67
CA ALA A 169 8.01 -8.51 9.72
C ALA A 169 8.60 -8.37 8.31
N ALA A 170 9.92 -8.21 8.19
CA ALA A 170 10.60 -7.98 6.91
C ALA A 170 10.27 -9.02 5.80
N PRO A 171 10.28 -10.35 6.05
CA PRO A 171 9.97 -11.32 5.00
C PRO A 171 8.51 -11.25 4.55
N TYR A 172 7.58 -11.02 5.48
CA TYR A 172 6.15 -10.89 5.14
C TYR A 172 5.89 -9.58 4.41
N PHE A 173 6.50 -8.48 4.85
CA PHE A 173 6.40 -7.20 4.17
C PHE A 173 6.89 -7.32 2.72
N GLY A 174 8.11 -7.81 2.49
CA GLY A 174 8.63 -8.00 1.13
C GLY A 174 7.75 -8.87 0.24
N ARG A 175 7.17 -9.94 0.79
CA ARG A 175 6.23 -10.81 0.07
C ARG A 175 4.92 -10.09 -0.28
N VAL A 176 4.27 -9.45 0.69
CA VAL A 176 3.02 -8.70 0.49
C VAL A 176 3.22 -7.59 -0.53
N MET A 177 4.33 -6.87 -0.44
CA MET A 177 4.69 -5.79 -1.37
C MET A 177 4.80 -6.29 -2.82
N ARG A 178 5.43 -7.45 -3.03
CA ARG A 178 5.52 -8.07 -4.36
C ARG A 178 4.16 -8.52 -4.89
N GLU A 179 3.38 -9.24 -4.07
CA GLU A 179 2.08 -9.78 -4.49
C GLU A 179 1.07 -8.65 -4.79
N LEU A 180 1.06 -7.57 -4.00
CA LEU A 180 0.21 -6.41 -4.28
C LEU A 180 0.63 -5.69 -5.58
N GLY A 181 1.93 -5.56 -5.84
CA GLY A 181 2.43 -4.99 -7.10
C GLY A 181 2.08 -5.84 -8.32
N GLU A 182 2.15 -7.17 -8.18
CA GLU A 182 1.70 -8.11 -9.22
C GLU A 182 0.20 -7.94 -9.50
N ILE A 183 -0.66 -7.90 -8.46
CA ILE A 183 -2.11 -7.71 -8.63
C ILE A 183 -2.43 -6.33 -9.22
N ALA A 184 -1.73 -5.28 -8.78
CA ALA A 184 -1.91 -3.92 -9.27
C ALA A 184 -1.58 -3.78 -10.77
N THR A 185 -0.60 -4.55 -11.25
CA THR A 185 -0.14 -4.51 -12.65
C THR A 185 -0.77 -5.57 -13.55
N ALA A 186 -1.48 -6.56 -12.98
CA ALA A 186 -2.15 -7.64 -13.70
C ALA A 186 -3.22 -7.16 -14.71
N GLN A 187 -3.71 -5.92 -14.58
CA GLN A 187 -4.64 -5.29 -15.53
C GLN A 187 -3.97 -4.55 -16.70
N ARG A 188 -2.64 -4.64 -16.89
CA ARG A 188 -2.02 -4.10 -18.11
C ARG A 188 -2.51 -4.89 -19.34
N PRO A 189 -3.23 -4.27 -20.28
CA PRO A 189 -3.51 -4.91 -21.56
C PRO A 189 -2.16 -5.16 -22.25
N GLY A 190 -1.83 -6.44 -22.49
CA GLY A 190 -0.70 -6.81 -23.34
C GLY A 190 0.45 -7.63 -22.72
N VAL A 191 0.36 -8.10 -21.47
CA VAL A 191 1.36 -9.05 -20.93
C VAL A 191 0.68 -10.36 -20.53
N HIS A 192 0.29 -11.13 -21.55
CA HIS A 192 0.15 -12.57 -21.36
C HIS A 192 1.54 -13.13 -21.08
N ILE A 193 1.86 -13.36 -19.80
CA ILE A 193 2.94 -14.29 -19.46
C ILE A 193 2.39 -15.68 -19.79
N SER A 194 2.49 -16.06 -21.07
CA SER A 194 2.38 -17.43 -21.52
C SER A 194 3.51 -18.23 -20.88
N ARG A 195 3.34 -18.65 -19.61
CA ARG A 195 4.19 -19.66 -19.00
C ARG A 195 3.81 -21.02 -19.60
N ARG A 196 4.46 -21.31 -20.72
CA ARG A 196 5.02 -22.61 -21.13
C ARG A 196 4.49 -23.80 -20.33
N GLY A 197 3.59 -24.58 -20.94
CA GLY A 197 3.10 -25.81 -20.32
C GLY A 197 2.01 -26.56 -21.08
N LEU A 198 1.98 -26.54 -22.42
CA LEU A 198 1.19 -27.49 -23.20
C LEU A 198 2.01 -28.76 -23.43
N HIS A 199 2.19 -29.55 -22.37
CA HIS A 199 2.41 -30.98 -22.54
C HIS A 199 1.02 -31.62 -22.71
N ARG A 200 0.52 -31.64 -23.94
CA ARG A 200 -0.52 -32.60 -24.29
C ARG A 200 0.17 -33.94 -24.53
N GLY A 201 0.37 -34.67 -23.43
CA GLY A 201 0.57 -36.11 -23.50
C GLY A 201 -0.69 -36.72 -24.09
N LEU A 202 -0.62 -37.11 -25.36
CA LEU A 202 -1.48 -38.15 -25.92
C LEU A 202 -0.66 -39.44 -25.88
N THR A 203 -0.64 -40.06 -24.70
CA THR A 203 -0.70 -41.53 -24.58
C THR A 203 -2.19 -41.83 -24.44
N ASP A 204 -2.82 -42.76 -25.13
CA ASP A 204 -2.34 -44.10 -25.43
C ASP A 204 -3.26 -44.77 -26.46
N ASP A 205 -2.70 -45.73 -27.19
CA ASP A 205 -3.28 -47.03 -27.54
C ASP A 205 -4.68 -47.15 -28.20
N SER A 206 -4.64 -47.62 -29.46
CA SER A 206 -5.10 -48.96 -29.85
C SER A 206 -6.19 -49.11 -30.93
N PHE A 207 -5.91 -50.13 -31.75
CA PHE A 207 -6.80 -51.02 -32.53
C PHE A 207 -7.17 -50.68 -33.99
N LEU A 208 -6.57 -51.54 -34.84
CA LEU A 208 -6.98 -52.06 -36.15
C LEU A 208 -6.67 -51.22 -37.41
#